data_AF-A0A2A5G1Q4-F1
#
_entry.id   AF-A0A2A5G1Q4-F1
#
_cell.length_a   1.000
_cell.length_b   1.000
_cell.length_c   1.000
_cell.angle_alpha   90.00
_cell.angle_beta   90.00
_cell.angle_gamma   90.00
#
_symmetry.space_group_name_H-M   'P 1'
#
loop_
_entity.id
_entity.type
_entity.pdbx_description
1 polymer ?
#
loop_
_entity_poly.entity_id
_entity_poly.type
_entity_poly.pdbx_seq_one_letter_code
_entity_poly.pdbx_strand_id
1 'polypeptide(L)'
;MVVKKGSSLATVIISTVVLVTFVVGGGWYYFSEFKKTPACQAAIAYIEKDPKVLEKTGDIIGYGFIVSGEISTKGDGVSETGNAFFNITVKGEKENAEVMVFVSKHPGEDWKTLKLTVKE
;
A
#
# COMPACT_ATOMS: atom_id res chain seq x y z
N MET A 1 -35.11 -8.20 -39.80
CA MET A 1 -34.72 -9.53 -39.28
C MET A 1 -33.63 -9.30 -38.24
N VAL A 2 -33.94 -9.45 -36.95
CA VAL A 2 -32.99 -9.17 -35.86
C VAL A 2 -32.15 -10.44 -35.65
N VAL A 3 -30.93 -10.45 -36.19
CA VAL A 3 -29.99 -11.57 -35.99
C VAL A 3 -29.49 -11.54 -34.55
N LYS A 4 -30.09 -12.38 -33.69
CA LYS A 4 -29.60 -12.65 -32.34
C LYS A 4 -28.32 -13.50 -32.48
N LYS A 5 -27.16 -12.84 -32.55
CA LYS A 5 -25.85 -13.50 -32.61
C LYS A 5 -25.54 -14.09 -31.22
N GLY A 6 -25.84 -15.37 -31.01
CA GLY A 6 -25.40 -16.11 -29.83
C GLY A 6 -23.87 -16.09 -29.78
N SER A 7 -23.30 -15.53 -28.72
CA SER A 7 -21.85 -15.55 -28.51
C SER A 7 -21.36 -16.99 -28.41
N SER A 8 -20.33 -17.35 -29.17
CA SER A 8 -19.69 -18.67 -29.00
C SER A 8 -19.13 -18.74 -27.58
N LEU A 9 -19.26 -19.90 -26.92
CA LEU A 9 -18.69 -20.13 -25.58
C LEU A 9 -17.22 -19.69 -25.51
N ALA A 10 -16.45 -19.91 -26.59
CA ALA A 10 -15.06 -19.46 -26.70
C ALA A 10 -14.91 -17.94 -26.63
N THR A 11 -15.78 -17.17 -27.29
CA THR A 11 -15.76 -15.70 -27.24
C THR A 11 -16.09 -15.19 -25.84
N VAL A 12 -17.03 -15.82 -25.13
CA VAL A 12 -17.37 -15.45 -23.75
C VAL A 12 -16.20 -15.74 -22.82
N ILE A 13 -15.58 -16.92 -22.93
CA ILE A 13 -14.43 -17.31 -22.11
C ILE A 13 -13.25 -16.35 -22.33
N ILE A 14 -12.90 -16.05 -23.58
CA ILE A 14 -11.78 -15.13 -23.88
C ILE A 14 -12.08 -13.73 -23.33
N SER A 15 -13.30 -13.22 -23.51
CA SER A 15 -13.71 -11.92 -22.96
C SER A 15 -13.61 -11.89 -21.43
N THR A 16 -14.04 -12.95 -20.75
CA THR A 16 -13.97 -13.03 -19.28
C THR A 16 -12.53 -13.11 -18.81
N VAL A 17 -11.69 -13.93 -19.45
CA VAL A 17 -10.26 -14.05 -19.09
C VAL A 17 -9.55 -12.72 -19.27
N VAL A 18 -9.75 -12.03 -20.39
CA VAL A 18 -9.15 -10.70 -20.65
C VAL A 18 -9.55 -9.69 -19.58
N LEU A 19 -10.84 -9.64 -19.22
CA LEU A 19 -11.35 -8.76 -18.17
C LEU A 19 -10.70 -9.06 -16.82
N VAL A 20 -10.61 -10.35 -16.44
CA VAL A 20 -9.98 -10.76 -15.18
C VAL A 20 -8.50 -10.40 -15.15
N THR A 21 -7.74 -10.64 -16.23
CA THR A 21 -6.33 -10.23 -16.30
C THR A 21 -6.17 -8.71 -16.23
N PHE A 22 -7.08 -7.94 -16.81
CA PHE A 22 -7.02 -6.47 -16.75
C PHE A 22 -7.29 -5.96 -15.33
N VAL A 23 -8.28 -6.52 -14.63
CA VAL A 23 -8.61 -6.16 -13.24
C VAL A 23 -7.50 -6.58 -12.28
N VAL A 24 -7.02 -7.82 -12.38
CA VAL A 24 -5.97 -8.36 -11.50
C VAL A 24 -4.63 -7.68 -11.80
N GLY A 25 -4.25 -7.54 -13.07
CA GLY A 25 -3.02 -6.89 -13.48
C GLY A 25 -3.00 -5.40 -13.14
N GLY A 26 -4.11 -4.70 -13.41
CA GLY A 26 -4.28 -3.30 -13.02
C GLY A 26 -4.17 -3.13 -11.50
N GLY A 27 -4.92 -3.91 -10.72
CA GLY A 27 -4.83 -3.91 -9.27
C GLY A 27 -3.40 -4.14 -8.77
N TRP A 28 -2.71 -5.16 -9.29
CA TRP A 28 -1.33 -5.48 -8.91
C TRP A 28 -0.37 -4.32 -9.18
N TYR A 29 -0.53 -3.64 -10.32
CA TYR A 29 0.26 -2.46 -10.66
C TYR A 29 0.05 -1.31 -9.66
N TYR A 30 -1.21 -0.96 -9.36
CA TYR A 30 -1.54 0.10 -8.39
C TYR A 30 -0.99 -0.19 -6.98
N PHE A 31 -1.09 -1.44 -6.51
CA PHE A 31 -0.53 -1.84 -5.21
C PHE A 31 0.99 -1.71 -5.15
N SER A 32 1.68 -1.96 -6.27
CA SER A 32 3.14 -1.78 -6.33
C SER A 32 3.57 -0.32 -6.29
N GLU A 33 2.79 0.60 -6.88
CA GLU A 33 3.12 2.02 -6.92
C GLU A 33 2.88 2.67 -5.55
N PHE A 34 1.85 2.24 -4.82
CA PHE A 34 1.52 2.79 -3.49
C PHE A 34 2.67 2.63 -2.48
N LYS A 35 3.35 1.48 -2.51
CA LYS A 35 4.54 1.21 -1.67
C LYS A 35 5.76 2.06 -2.02
N LYS A 36 5.81 2.61 -3.24
CA LYS A 36 6.93 3.43 -3.71
C LYS A 36 6.75 4.92 -3.37
N THR A 37 5.63 5.29 -2.76
CA THR A 37 5.40 6.69 -2.36
C THR A 37 6.40 7.10 -1.27
N PRO A 38 6.92 8.34 -1.29
CA PRO A 38 7.86 8.83 -0.28
C PRO A 38 7.30 8.72 1.15
N ALA A 39 5.99 8.94 1.30
CA ALA A 39 5.27 8.78 2.56
C ALA A 39 5.35 7.34 3.10
N CYS A 40 5.15 6.33 2.24
CA CYS A 40 5.24 4.93 2.64
C CYS A 40 6.67 4.51 2.97
N GLN A 41 7.66 5.02 2.22
CA GLN A 41 9.08 4.75 2.51
C GLN A 41 9.52 5.34 3.86
N ALA A 42 9.07 6.55 4.19
CA ALA A 42 9.31 7.16 5.49
C ALA A 42 8.69 6.34 6.63
N ALA A 43 7.47 5.81 6.41
CA ALA A 43 6.82 4.92 7.36
C ALA A 43 7.62 3.62 7.58
N ILE A 44 8.04 2.95 6.50
CA ILE A 44 8.85 1.72 6.56
C ILE A 44 10.17 1.96 7.30
N ALA A 45 10.90 3.02 6.95
CA ALA A 45 12.17 3.36 7.58
C ALA A 45 12.04 3.64 9.09
N TYR A 46 10.86 4.08 9.54
CA TYR A 46 10.57 4.25 10.96
C TYR A 46 10.22 2.93 11.64
N ILE A 47 9.43 2.07 11.00
CA ILE A 47 9.10 0.72 11.49
C ILE A 47 10.37 -0.09 11.75
N GLU A 48 11.35 -0.05 10.83
CA GLU A 48 12.61 -0.80 10.95
C GLU A 48 13.46 -0.43 12.17
N LYS A 49 13.22 0.76 12.74
CA LYS A 49 13.98 1.28 13.88
C LYS A 49 13.16 1.31 15.17
N ASP A 50 11.87 0.97 15.11
CA ASP A 50 11.00 1.05 16.27
C ASP A 50 11.24 -0.15 17.20
N PRO A 51 11.65 0.08 18.45
CA PRO A 51 11.99 -1.01 19.36
C PRO A 51 10.78 -1.88 19.71
N LYS A 52 9.55 -1.35 19.71
CA LYS A 52 8.35 -2.15 20.01
C LYS A 52 8.03 -3.10 18.87
N VAL A 53 8.24 -2.65 17.62
CA VAL A 53 8.11 -3.52 16.45
C VAL A 53 9.15 -4.62 16.52
N LEU A 54 10.43 -4.30 16.76
CA LEU A 54 11.52 -5.28 16.82
C LEU A 54 11.36 -6.25 18.00
N GLU A 55 10.84 -5.78 19.14
CA GLU A 55 10.57 -6.64 20.30
C GLU A 55 9.55 -7.74 19.95
N LYS A 56 8.44 -7.34 19.31
CA LYS A 56 7.35 -8.23 18.89
C LYS A 56 7.78 -9.14 17.73
N THR A 57 8.33 -8.56 16.66
CA THR A 57 8.60 -9.27 15.40
C THR A 57 9.94 -10.02 15.39
N GLY A 58 10.91 -9.61 16.21
CA GLY A 58 12.31 -10.03 16.02
C GLY A 58 12.92 -9.32 14.82
N ASP A 59 13.79 -10.01 14.08
CA ASP A 59 14.32 -9.48 12.83
C ASP A 59 13.22 -9.42 11.76
N ILE A 60 13.18 -8.30 11.03
CA ILE A 60 12.19 -8.08 9.96
C ILE A 60 12.64 -8.83 8.71
N ILE A 61 11.89 -9.88 8.35
CA ILE A 61 12.12 -10.67 7.14
C ILE A 61 11.37 -10.12 5.92
N GLY A 62 10.45 -9.17 6.13
CA GLY A 62 9.81 -8.41 5.07
C GLY A 62 8.47 -7.80 5.47
N TYR A 63 7.66 -7.49 4.45
CA TYR A 63 6.36 -6.83 4.62
C TYR A 63 5.24 -7.61 3.94
N GLY A 64 4.02 -7.39 4.41
CA GLY A 64 2.80 -7.89 3.80
C GLY A 64 2.64 -7.41 2.36
N PHE A 65 1.96 -8.22 1.54
CA PHE A 65 1.64 -7.82 0.17
C PHE A 65 0.69 -6.62 0.14
N ILE A 66 -0.23 -6.56 1.11
CA ILE A 66 -1.22 -5.51 1.24
C ILE A 66 -0.66 -4.45 2.20
N VAL A 67 -0.38 -3.27 1.65
CA VAL A 67 -0.22 -2.04 2.42
C VAL A 67 -1.44 -1.20 2.10
N SER A 68 -2.26 -0.92 3.11
CA SER A 68 -3.41 -0.06 2.98
C SER A 68 -3.14 1.27 3.68
N GLY A 69 -3.81 2.32 3.24
CA GLY A 69 -3.58 3.65 3.78
C GLY A 69 -4.26 4.71 2.95
N GLU A 70 -4.14 5.93 3.41
CA GLU A 70 -4.58 7.11 2.70
C GLU A 70 -3.46 8.13 2.73
N ILE A 71 -3.26 8.80 1.60
CA ILE A 71 -2.32 9.89 1.47
C ILE A 71 -3.15 11.10 1.08
N SER A 72 -3.15 12.12 1.93
CA SER A 72 -3.80 13.40 1.68
C SER A 72 -2.73 14.47 1.55
N THR A 73 -2.56 15.02 0.36
CA THR A 73 -1.65 16.13 0.07
C THR A 73 -2.45 17.38 -0.29
N LYS A 74 -2.00 18.54 0.22
CA LYS A 74 -2.56 19.85 -0.09
C LYS A 74 -1.43 20.84 -0.39
N GLY A 75 -1.55 21.54 -1.51
CA GLY A 75 -0.68 22.65 -1.89
C GLY A 75 -0.35 22.69 -3.37
N ASP A 76 0.32 23.76 -3.79
CA ASP A 76 0.65 24.06 -5.19
C ASP A 76 2.08 23.61 -5.58
N GLY A 77 2.55 22.48 -5.02
CA GLY A 77 3.87 21.91 -5.30
C GLY A 77 5.07 22.60 -4.62
N VAL A 78 4.98 23.90 -4.30
CA VAL A 78 6.05 24.65 -3.60
C VAL A 78 5.90 24.60 -2.07
N SER A 79 4.66 24.69 -1.58
CA SER A 79 4.30 24.63 -0.16
C SER A 79 3.41 23.41 0.11
N GLU A 80 3.81 22.25 -0.40
CA GLU A 80 3.03 21.03 -0.22
C GLU A 80 3.08 20.57 1.24
N THR A 81 1.90 20.43 1.82
CA THR A 81 1.67 19.77 3.09
C THR A 81 1.01 18.43 2.83
N GLY A 82 1.25 17.47 3.70
CA GLY A 82 0.65 16.16 3.56
C GLY A 82 0.47 15.47 4.89
N ASN A 83 -0.57 14.66 4.98
CA ASN A 83 -0.74 13.68 6.04
C ASN A 83 -1.02 12.34 5.39
N ALA A 84 -0.42 11.29 5.90
CA ALA A 84 -0.73 9.94 5.47
C ALA A 84 -0.79 9.01 6.67
N PHE A 85 -1.69 8.04 6.57
CA PHE A 85 -1.73 6.91 7.49
C PHE A 85 -1.55 5.64 6.69
N PHE A 86 -0.75 4.73 7.24
CA PHE A 86 -0.47 3.43 6.66
C PHE A 86 -0.77 2.34 7.66
N ASN A 87 -1.36 1.26 7.17
CA ASN A 87 -1.49 0.01 7.87
C ASN A 87 -0.64 -1.03 7.15
N ILE A 88 0.39 -1.51 7.83
CA ILE A 88 1.45 -2.34 7.27
C ILE A 88 1.57 -3.60 8.11
N THR A 89 1.41 -4.76 7.48
CA THR A 89 1.82 -6.02 8.09
C THR A 89 3.34 -6.15 7.99
N VAL A 90 4.02 -6.20 9.13
CA VAL A 90 5.44 -6.48 9.25
C VAL A 90 5.60 -7.98 9.47
N LYS A 91 6.41 -8.63 8.63
CA LYS A 91 6.76 -10.03 8.79
C LYS A 91 8.05 -10.13 9.59
N GLY A 92 7.94 -10.71 10.78
CA GLY A 92 9.05 -10.96 11.67
C GLY A 92 9.49 -12.42 11.66
N GLU A 93 10.70 -12.66 12.13
CA GLU A 93 11.19 -14.01 12.43
C GLU A 93 10.39 -14.68 13.55
N LYS A 94 9.97 -13.92 14.58
CA LYS A 94 9.18 -14.44 15.70
C LYS A 94 7.70 -14.55 15.35
N GLU A 95 7.10 -13.41 14.99
CA GLU A 95 5.70 -13.31 14.62
C GLU A 95 5.48 -12.13 13.67
N ASN A 96 4.32 -12.13 13.01
CA ASN A 96 3.89 -11.01 12.19
C ASN A 96 3.19 -9.98 13.07
N ALA A 97 3.48 -8.69 12.86
CA ALA A 97 2.80 -7.60 13.55
C ALA A 97 2.06 -6.71 12.56
N GLU A 98 0.86 -6.25 12.93
CA GLU A 98 0.15 -5.22 12.19
C GLU A 98 0.49 -3.85 12.79
N VAL A 99 1.05 -2.96 11.99
CA VAL A 99 1.57 -1.67 12.44
C VAL A 99 0.85 -0.54 11.71
N MET A 100 0.28 0.38 12.49
CA MET A 100 -0.28 1.62 11.99
C MET A 100 0.73 2.76 12.15
N VAL A 101 1.02 3.44 11.06
CA VAL A 101 1.99 4.55 11.03
C VAL A 101 1.32 5.81 10.50
N PHE A 102 1.52 6.92 11.20
CA PHE A 102 1.12 8.25 10.78
C PHE A 102 2.35 9.05 10.40
N VAL A 103 2.37 9.58 9.19
CA VAL A 103 3.41 10.46 8.67
C VAL A 103 2.82 11.81 8.29
N SER A 104 3.58 12.87 8.46
CA SER A 104 3.25 14.20 7.95
C SER A 104 4.38 14.78 7.13
N LYS A 105 4.01 15.71 6.25
CA LYS A 105 4.93 16.53 5.47
C LYS A 105 4.60 17.99 5.76
N HIS A 106 5.60 18.72 6.26
CA HIS A 106 5.55 20.17 6.42
C HIS A 106 6.06 20.86 5.15
N PRO A 107 5.68 22.13 4.90
CA PRO A 107 6.13 22.85 3.71
C PRO A 107 7.67 22.92 3.66
N GLY A 108 8.26 22.51 2.54
CA GLY A 108 9.72 22.51 2.36
C GLY A 108 10.46 21.39 3.10
N GLU A 109 9.75 20.43 3.71
CA GLU A 109 10.34 19.26 4.37
C GLU A 109 9.94 17.95 3.69
N ASP A 110 10.74 16.91 3.90
CA ASP A 110 10.38 15.54 3.54
C ASP A 110 9.34 14.95 4.51
N TRP A 111 8.71 13.85 4.11
CA TRP A 111 7.78 13.10 4.95
C TRP A 111 8.49 12.58 6.21
N LYS A 112 7.90 12.86 7.37
CA LYS A 112 8.39 12.42 8.68
C LYS A 112 7.31 11.64 9.42
N THR A 113 7.73 10.59 10.11
CA THR A 113 6.83 9.80 10.95
C THR A 113 6.54 10.53 12.25
N LEU A 114 5.26 10.75 12.52
CA LEU A 114 4.78 11.37 13.75
C LEU A 114 4.43 10.36 14.82
N LYS A 115 3.83 9.22 14.42
CA LYS A 115 3.31 8.23 15.35
C LYS A 115 3.33 6.83 14.75
N LEU A 116 3.69 5.86 15.58
CA LEU A 116 3.57 4.44 15.29
C LEU A 116 2.77 3.76 16.39
N THR A 117 1.86 2.88 15.99
CA THR A 117 1.07 2.02 16.88
C THR A 117 1.16 0.60 16.38
N VAL A 118 1.68 -0.31 17.21
CA VAL A 118 1.60 -1.76 16.98
C VAL A 118 0.24 -2.22 17.47
N LYS A 119 -0.55 -2.89 16.62
CA LYS A 119 -1.78 -3.55 17.07
C LYS A 119 -1.41 -4.78 17.90
N GLU A 120 -2.05 -4.92 19.05
CA GLU A 120 -1.88 -6.07 19.94
C GLU A 120 -2.45 -7.34 19.32
#